data_AF-A0A554ISC2-F1
#
_entry.id   AF-A0A554ISC2-F1
#
_cell.length_a   1.000
_cell.length_b   1.000
_cell.length_c   1.000
_cell.angle_alpha   90.00
_cell.angle_beta   90.00
_cell.angle_gamma   90.00
#
_symmetry.space_group_name_H-M   'P 1'
#
loop_
_entity.id
_entity.type
_entity.pdbx_description
1 polymer ?
#
loop_
_entity_poly.entity_id
_entity_poly.type
_entity_poly.pdbx_seq_one_letter_code
_entity_poly.pdbx_strand_id
1 'polypeptide(L)'
;MSPRFHQFFGIVATGIVLVAFVWGLLIVGSPITGRRHRFDERRLEDLRTISNEISMYVYEGKMGDPNAKPARPVPVSLEQAAANVQYHRLNLIDPETGAPYGYRVIDSARYDLCATFAFARTQQYDIFWDHPDGRHCYSFDVRYIDGQSRPAKDAPPVSPVEPG
;
A
#
# COMPACT_ATOMS: atom_id res chain seq x y z
N MET A 1 43.37 34.86 -29.99
CA MET A 1 43.06 33.96 -28.84
C MET A 1 43.64 32.59 -29.14
N SER A 2 44.35 31.98 -28.19
CA SER A 2 45.02 30.70 -28.42
C SER A 2 44.04 29.54 -28.26
N PRO A 3 44.13 28.48 -29.09
CA PRO A 3 43.22 27.32 -29.02
C PRO A 3 43.17 26.64 -27.63
N ARG A 4 44.25 26.78 -26.85
CA ARG A 4 44.33 26.30 -25.46
C ARG A 4 43.38 27.03 -24.50
N PHE A 5 43.12 28.32 -24.71
CA PHE A 5 42.21 29.10 -23.87
C PHE A 5 40.76 28.67 -24.07
N HIS A 6 40.35 28.44 -25.32
CA HIS A 6 39.01 27.95 -25.65
C HIS A 6 38.76 26.56 -25.05
N GLN A 7 39.76 25.68 -25.11
CA GLN A 7 39.67 24.32 -24.58
C GLN A 7 39.58 24.32 -23.04
N PHE A 8 40.38 25.15 -22.36
CA PHE A 8 40.30 25.35 -20.92
C PHE A 8 38.94 25.89 -20.47
N PHE A 9 38.44 26.93 -21.14
CA PHE A 9 37.13 27.50 -20.84
C PHE A 9 36.01 26.48 -21.01
N GLY A 10 36.04 25.68 -22.07
CA GLY A 10 35.06 24.60 -22.30
C GLY A 10 35.05 23.58 -21.17
N ILE A 11 36.22 23.10 -20.73
CA ILE A 11 36.33 22.14 -19.61
C ILE A 11 35.75 22.73 -18.32
N VAL A 12 36.11 23.98 -17.99
CA VAL A 12 35.61 24.65 -16.78
C VAL A 12 34.09 24.84 -16.85
N ALA A 13 33.57 25.32 -17.98
CA ALA A 13 32.14 25.52 -18.17
C ALA A 13 31.36 24.20 -18.05
N THR A 14 31.83 23.13 -18.70
CA THR A 14 31.22 21.79 -18.57
C THR A 14 31.27 21.29 -17.13
N GLY A 15 32.39 21.48 -16.43
CA GLY A 15 32.53 21.13 -15.02
C GLY A 15 31.50 21.84 -14.14
N ILE A 16 31.31 23.14 -14.32
CA ILE A 16 30.31 23.93 -13.59
C ILE A 16 28.89 23.40 -13.84
N VAL A 17 28.55 23.12 -15.11
CA VAL A 17 27.22 22.58 -15.47
C VAL A 17 26.98 21.21 -14.82
N LEU A 18 27.98 20.32 -14.83
CA LEU A 18 27.88 19.01 -14.20
C LEU A 18 27.70 19.12 -12.68
N VAL A 19 28.45 20.00 -12.03
CA VAL A 19 28.31 20.25 -10.58
C VAL A 19 26.91 20.77 -10.27
N ALA A 20 26.43 21.78 -11.00
CA ALA A 20 25.08 22.32 -10.81
C ALA A 20 23.99 21.26 -11.03
N PHE A 21 24.16 20.40 -12.03
CA PHE A 21 23.25 19.30 -12.32
C PHE A 21 23.21 18.26 -11.18
N VAL A 22 24.37 17.76 -10.74
CA VAL A 22 24.46 16.81 -9.63
C VAL A 22 23.89 17.43 -8.34
N TRP A 23 24.21 18.69 -8.07
CA TRP A 23 23.68 19.41 -6.92
C TRP A 23 22.15 19.52 -6.96
N GLY A 24 21.59 19.82 -8.12
CA GLY A 24 20.13 19.83 -8.33
C GLY A 24 19.49 18.47 -8.05
N LEU A 25 20.11 17.39 -8.50
CA LEU A 25 19.64 16.02 -8.24
C LEU A 25 19.76 15.61 -6.76
N LEU A 26 20.76 16.11 -6.03
CA LEU A 26 20.87 15.86 -4.59
C LEU A 26 19.75 16.55 -3.80
N ILE A 27 19.30 17.74 -4.24
CA ILE A 27 18.20 18.48 -3.61
C ILE A 27 16.84 17.85 -3.92
N VAL A 28 16.57 17.56 -5.19
CA VAL A 28 15.26 17.05 -5.65
C VAL A 28 15.12 15.53 -5.47
N GLY A 29 16.24 14.81 -5.38
CA GLY A 29 16.28 13.35 -5.43
C GLY A 29 16.39 12.82 -6.86
N SER A 30 16.75 11.53 -6.98
CA SER A 30 16.90 10.90 -8.30
C SER A 30 15.55 10.55 -8.94
N PRO A 31 15.42 10.60 -10.28
CA PRO A 31 14.21 10.15 -10.98
C PRO A 31 13.82 8.69 -10.65
N ILE A 32 14.80 7.85 -10.35
CA ILE A 32 14.58 6.44 -9.98
C ILE A 32 13.89 6.35 -8.61
N THR A 33 14.35 7.13 -7.63
CA THR A 33 13.74 7.18 -6.29
C THR A 33 12.30 7.66 -6.36
N GLY A 34 12.05 8.75 -7.11
CA GLY A 34 10.69 9.27 -7.32
C GLY A 34 9.75 8.26 -7.98
N ARG A 35 10.25 7.46 -8.92
CA ARG A 35 9.48 6.38 -9.56
C ARG A 35 9.09 5.28 -8.57
N ARG A 36 10.01 4.88 -7.67
CA ARG A 36 9.73 3.86 -6.64
C ARG A 36 8.71 4.32 -5.60
N HIS A 37 8.74 5.58 -5.19
CA HIS A 37 7.68 6.14 -4.32
C HIS A 37 6.30 6.06 -4.98
N ARG A 38 6.20 6.37 -6.28
CA ARG A 38 4.93 6.23 -7.03
C ARG A 38 4.45 4.79 -7.11
N PHE A 39 5.36 3.82 -7.20
CA PHE A 39 4.98 2.40 -7.14
C PHE A 39 4.46 2.03 -5.75
N ASP A 40 5.08 2.51 -4.66
CA ASP A 40 4.56 2.30 -3.31
C ASP A 40 3.18 2.93 -3.08
N GLU A 41 2.98 4.16 -3.56
CA GLU A 41 1.66 4.81 -3.56
C GLU A 41 0.61 3.99 -4.32
N ARG A 42 1.00 3.47 -5.50
CA ARG A 42 0.10 2.65 -6.32
C ARG A 42 -0.23 1.32 -5.67
N ARG A 43 0.75 0.64 -5.05
CA ARG A 43 0.53 -0.57 -4.25
C ARG A 43 -0.51 -0.31 -3.18
N LEU A 44 -0.36 0.81 -2.46
CA LEU A 44 -1.25 1.18 -1.37
C LEU A 44 -2.68 1.46 -1.87
N GLU A 45 -2.81 2.18 -2.99
CA GLU A 45 -4.09 2.44 -3.64
C GLU A 45 -4.79 1.14 -4.07
N ASP A 46 -4.03 0.22 -4.69
CA ASP A 46 -4.54 -1.09 -5.10
C ASP A 46 -5.02 -1.89 -3.87
N LEU A 47 -4.23 -1.96 -2.80
CA LEU A 47 -4.60 -2.68 -1.57
C LEU A 47 -5.86 -2.10 -0.91
N ARG A 48 -5.98 -0.76 -0.85
CA ARG A 48 -7.18 -0.08 -0.35
C ARG A 48 -8.40 -0.45 -1.18
N THR A 49 -8.27 -0.37 -2.50
CA THR A 49 -9.36 -0.69 -3.43
C THR A 49 -9.80 -2.14 -3.26
N ILE A 50 -8.85 -3.08 -3.18
CA ILE A 50 -9.13 -4.50 -2.91
C ILE A 50 -9.88 -4.66 -1.59
N SER A 51 -9.38 -4.06 -0.50
CA SER A 51 -10.02 -4.19 0.82
C SER A 51 -11.46 -3.63 0.85
N ASN A 52 -11.70 -2.53 0.12
CA ASN A 52 -13.01 -1.92 0.01
C ASN A 52 -13.97 -2.81 -0.80
N GLU A 53 -13.56 -3.33 -1.96
CA GLU A 53 -14.42 -4.23 -2.75
C GLU A 53 -14.69 -5.55 -2.02
N ILE A 54 -13.73 -6.09 -1.25
CA ILE A 54 -13.97 -7.26 -0.39
C ILE A 54 -15.04 -6.94 0.65
N SER A 55 -14.96 -5.77 1.29
CA SER A 55 -15.95 -5.35 2.28
C SER A 55 -17.34 -5.17 1.64
N MET A 56 -17.41 -4.55 0.46
CA MET A 56 -18.66 -4.42 -0.31
C MET A 56 -19.24 -5.79 -0.70
N TYR A 57 -18.40 -6.73 -1.13
CA TYR A 57 -18.80 -8.10 -1.44
C TYR A 57 -19.39 -8.82 -0.22
N VAL A 58 -18.71 -8.74 0.93
CA VAL A 58 -19.13 -9.40 2.18
C VAL A 58 -20.45 -8.84 2.71
N TYR A 59 -20.66 -7.53 2.58
CA TYR A 59 -21.87 -6.84 3.05
C TYR A 59 -22.95 -6.69 1.98
N GLU A 60 -22.77 -7.25 0.79
CA GLU A 60 -23.69 -7.11 -0.35
C GLU A 60 -24.07 -5.65 -0.64
N GLY A 61 -23.08 -4.74 -0.59
CA GLY A 61 -23.27 -3.31 -0.82
C GLY A 61 -23.93 -2.54 0.34
N LYS A 62 -24.17 -3.17 1.49
CA LYS A 62 -24.70 -2.53 2.71
C LYS A 62 -23.62 -2.02 3.66
N MET A 63 -22.40 -1.88 3.16
CA MET A 63 -21.28 -1.36 3.96
C MET A 63 -21.61 0.06 4.44
N GLY A 64 -21.51 0.30 5.76
CA GLY A 64 -21.84 1.59 6.39
C GLY A 64 -23.22 1.66 7.06
N ASP A 65 -24.08 0.65 6.90
CA ASP A 65 -25.26 0.49 7.75
C ASP A 65 -24.82 -0.04 9.14
N PRO A 66 -25.07 0.69 10.25
CA PRO A 66 -24.64 0.29 11.58
C PRO A 66 -25.25 -1.03 12.06
N ASN A 67 -26.32 -1.52 11.42
CA ASN A 67 -26.98 -2.78 11.74
C ASN A 67 -26.63 -3.90 10.77
N ALA A 68 -25.91 -3.60 9.68
CA ALA A 68 -25.54 -4.62 8.72
C ALA A 68 -24.56 -5.62 9.33
N LYS A 69 -24.74 -6.88 8.98
CA LYS A 69 -23.85 -7.99 9.34
C LYS A 69 -23.23 -8.55 8.06
N PRO A 70 -22.03 -9.15 8.13
CA PRO A 70 -21.49 -9.91 7.02
C PRO A 70 -22.52 -10.91 6.51
N ALA A 71 -22.92 -10.76 5.24
CA ALA A 71 -23.89 -11.64 4.60
C ALA A 71 -23.20 -12.88 4.00
N ARG A 72 -21.90 -12.77 3.71
CA ARG A 72 -21.07 -13.80 3.08
C ARG A 72 -19.71 -13.89 3.77
N PRO A 73 -19.02 -15.03 3.67
CA PRO A 73 -17.63 -15.10 4.10
C PRO A 73 -16.73 -14.26 3.18
N VAL A 74 -15.53 -13.92 3.67
CA VAL A 74 -14.49 -13.32 2.84
C VAL A 74 -14.16 -14.23 1.65
N PRO A 75 -13.80 -13.67 0.48
CA PRO A 75 -13.44 -14.48 -0.68
C PRO A 75 -12.30 -15.45 -0.39
N VAL A 76 -12.34 -16.65 -0.97
CA VAL A 76 -11.26 -17.64 -0.80
C VAL A 76 -9.98 -17.25 -1.56
N SER A 77 -10.10 -16.32 -2.53
CA SER A 77 -8.97 -15.79 -3.30
C SER A 77 -9.25 -14.38 -3.85
N LEU A 78 -8.19 -13.68 -4.29
CA LEU A 78 -8.34 -12.36 -4.92
C LEU A 78 -9.04 -12.44 -6.28
N GLU A 79 -8.92 -13.55 -7.01
CA GLU A 79 -9.61 -13.77 -8.27
C GLU A 79 -11.12 -13.89 -8.03
N GLN A 80 -11.53 -14.54 -6.94
CA GLN A 80 -12.93 -14.55 -6.54
C GLN A 80 -13.41 -13.15 -6.17
N ALA A 81 -12.61 -12.36 -5.44
CA ALA A 81 -12.94 -10.97 -5.16
C ALA A 81 -13.12 -10.16 -6.46
N ALA A 82 -12.19 -10.31 -7.41
CA ALA A 82 -12.22 -9.63 -8.71
C ALA A 82 -13.40 -10.06 -9.60
N ALA A 83 -13.83 -11.31 -9.53
CA ALA A 83 -15.00 -11.80 -10.26
C ALA A 83 -16.33 -11.24 -9.71
N ASN A 84 -16.34 -10.73 -8.48
CA ASN A 84 -17.54 -10.24 -7.80
C ASN A 84 -17.48 -8.73 -7.51
N VAL A 85 -16.61 -7.98 -8.20
CA VAL A 85 -16.51 -6.53 -8.06
C VAL A 85 -17.83 -5.84 -8.34
N GLN A 86 -18.14 -4.83 -7.53
CA GLN A 86 -19.37 -4.06 -7.69
C GLN A 86 -19.11 -2.68 -8.29
N TYR A 87 -18.00 -2.03 -7.90
CA TYR A 87 -17.76 -0.64 -8.27
C TYR A 87 -16.44 -0.44 -9.02
N HIS A 88 -15.34 -1.03 -8.55
CA HIS A 88 -14.01 -0.83 -9.12
C HIS A 88 -13.39 -2.12 -9.64
N ARG A 89 -12.78 -2.04 -10.82
CA ARG A 89 -11.91 -3.12 -11.30
C ARG A 89 -10.68 -3.21 -10.41
N LEU A 90 -10.40 -4.40 -9.91
CA LEU A 90 -9.24 -4.64 -9.07
C LEU A 90 -7.98 -4.82 -9.91
N ASN A 91 -6.91 -4.11 -9.55
CA ASN A 91 -5.57 -4.47 -9.96
C ASN A 91 -4.99 -5.42 -8.90
N LEU A 92 -4.75 -6.66 -9.28
CA LEU A 92 -4.26 -7.70 -8.36
C LEU A 92 -2.75 -7.88 -8.41
N ILE A 93 -2.06 -7.12 -9.26
CA ILE A 93 -0.66 -7.32 -9.60
C ILE A 93 0.15 -6.08 -9.24
N ASP A 94 1.31 -6.30 -8.63
CA ASP A 94 2.30 -5.29 -8.31
C ASP A 94 2.82 -4.61 -9.60
N PRO A 95 2.70 -3.28 -9.74
CA PRO A 95 3.00 -2.57 -10.98
C PRO A 95 4.50 -2.46 -11.31
N GLU A 96 5.40 -2.75 -10.35
CA GLU A 96 6.84 -2.76 -10.58
C GLU A 96 7.35 -4.16 -10.91
N THR A 97 6.86 -5.18 -10.19
CA THR A 97 7.41 -6.55 -10.25
C THR A 97 6.58 -7.51 -11.11
N GLY A 98 5.30 -7.21 -11.35
CA GLY A 98 4.39 -8.12 -12.04
C GLY A 98 3.94 -9.32 -11.20
N ALA A 99 4.29 -9.37 -9.90
CA ALA A 99 3.85 -10.43 -8.99
C ALA A 99 2.44 -10.12 -8.43
N PRO A 100 1.60 -11.13 -8.19
CA PRO A 100 0.30 -10.91 -7.55
C PRO A 100 0.48 -10.43 -6.10
N TYR A 101 -0.44 -9.60 -5.63
CA TYR A 101 -0.51 -9.25 -4.21
C TYR A 101 -0.77 -10.48 -3.35
N GLY A 102 -0.20 -10.50 -2.15
CA GLY A 102 -0.38 -11.60 -1.22
C GLY A 102 -1.77 -11.54 -0.58
N TYR A 103 -2.46 -12.67 -0.53
CA TYR A 103 -3.76 -12.78 0.13
C TYR A 103 -3.84 -14.08 0.91
N ARG A 104 -4.29 -13.99 2.17
CA ARG A 104 -4.43 -15.15 3.05
C ARG A 104 -5.72 -15.04 3.84
N VAL A 105 -6.64 -15.97 3.61
CA VAL A 105 -7.83 -16.12 4.45
C VAL A 105 -7.41 -16.72 5.80
N ILE A 106 -7.82 -16.07 6.89
CA ILE A 106 -7.61 -16.56 8.25
C ILE A 106 -8.85 -17.34 8.71
N ASP A 107 -10.04 -16.77 8.50
CA ASP A 107 -11.34 -17.41 8.72
C ASP A 107 -12.43 -16.74 7.86
N SER A 108 -13.70 -17.02 8.13
CA SER A 108 -14.83 -16.49 7.36
C SER A 108 -14.96 -14.96 7.36
N ALA A 109 -14.34 -14.25 8.31
CA ALA A 109 -14.43 -12.79 8.43
C ALA A 109 -13.06 -12.08 8.40
N ARG A 110 -11.96 -12.83 8.49
CA ARG A 110 -10.61 -12.28 8.60
C ARG A 110 -9.70 -12.73 7.47
N TYR A 111 -8.88 -11.80 6.98
CA TYR A 111 -7.87 -12.06 5.97
C TYR A 111 -6.67 -11.12 6.12
N ASP A 112 -5.54 -11.53 5.53
CA ASP A 112 -4.38 -10.67 5.34
C ASP A 112 -4.24 -10.28 3.87
N LEU A 113 -3.79 -9.05 3.64
CA LEU A 113 -3.47 -8.52 2.32
C LEU A 113 -2.07 -7.90 2.33
N CYS A 114 -1.20 -8.36 1.44
CA CYS A 114 0.23 -8.08 1.49
C CYS A 114 0.76 -7.46 0.19
N ALA A 115 1.74 -6.56 0.34
CA ALA A 115 2.56 -6.05 -0.75
C ALA A 115 4.04 -5.96 -0.29
N THR A 116 4.93 -5.66 -1.23
CA THR A 116 6.34 -5.38 -0.95
C THR A 116 6.64 -3.93 -1.29
N PHE A 117 6.96 -3.12 -0.29
CA PHE A 117 7.21 -1.68 -0.46
C PHE A 117 8.70 -1.39 -0.57
N ALA A 118 9.07 -0.38 -1.36
CA ALA A 118 10.46 0.05 -1.49
C ALA A 118 10.90 0.92 -0.31
N PHE A 119 9.97 1.66 0.30
CA PHE A 119 10.23 2.58 1.40
C PHE A 119 9.25 2.39 2.54
N ALA A 120 9.68 2.77 3.74
CA ALA A 120 8.80 2.85 4.90
C ALA A 120 7.86 4.05 4.77
N ARG A 121 6.65 3.89 5.29
CA ARG A 121 5.63 4.92 5.41
C ARG A 121 5.27 5.12 6.88
N THR A 122 5.31 6.36 7.32
CA THR A 122 4.78 6.78 8.62
C THR A 122 4.06 8.10 8.45
N GLN A 123 2.76 8.13 8.77
CA GLN A 123 1.91 9.29 8.53
C GLN A 123 1.14 9.68 9.79
N GLN A 124 0.79 10.96 9.90
CA GLN A 124 -0.02 11.44 11.02
C GLN A 124 -1.49 11.00 10.92
N TYR A 125 -1.97 10.82 9.70
CA TYR A 125 -3.31 10.34 9.40
C TYR A 125 -3.19 9.03 8.64
N ASP A 126 -4.26 8.23 8.66
CA ASP A 126 -4.28 6.97 7.90
C ASP A 126 -3.18 5.99 8.36
N ILE A 127 -3.02 5.92 9.69
CA ILE A 127 -1.96 5.20 10.41
C ILE A 127 -1.98 3.68 10.22
N PHE A 128 -3.13 3.09 9.92
CA PHE A 128 -3.22 1.65 9.65
C PHE A 128 -2.43 1.25 8.42
N TRP A 129 -2.31 2.16 7.46
CA TRP A 129 -1.56 1.97 6.23
C TRP A 129 -0.08 2.33 6.38
N ASP A 130 0.41 2.55 7.61
CA ASP A 130 1.84 2.66 7.86
C ASP A 130 2.50 1.30 7.82
N HIS A 131 3.70 1.26 7.24
CA HIS A 131 4.44 0.02 7.02
C HIS A 131 5.95 0.27 6.98
N PRO A 132 6.77 -0.71 7.34
CA PRO A 132 8.20 -0.67 7.02
C PRO A 132 8.42 -0.82 5.51
N ASP A 133 9.65 -0.60 5.06
CA ASP A 133 10.07 -1.10 3.75
C ASP A 133 10.10 -2.64 3.74
N GLY A 134 10.02 -3.21 2.54
CA GLY A 134 9.93 -4.64 2.32
C GLY A 134 8.51 -5.19 2.38
N ARG A 135 8.41 -6.51 2.61
CA ARG A 135 7.12 -7.21 2.61
C ARG A 135 6.33 -6.88 3.87
N HIS A 136 5.12 -6.38 3.70
CA HIS A 136 4.19 -6.08 4.79
C HIS A 136 2.79 -6.61 4.48
N CYS A 137 2.08 -7.06 5.52
CA CYS A 137 0.73 -7.59 5.43
C CYS A 137 -0.18 -6.86 6.41
N TYR A 138 -1.29 -6.34 5.89
CA TYR A 138 -2.35 -5.73 6.67
C TYR A 138 -3.40 -6.79 7.00
N SER A 139 -3.83 -6.84 8.27
CA SER A 139 -4.86 -7.75 8.72
C SER A 139 -6.21 -7.03 8.79
N PHE A 140 -7.21 -7.62 8.17
CA PHE A 140 -8.57 -7.11 8.14
C PHE A 140 -9.51 -8.04 8.90
N ASP A 141 -10.45 -7.45 9.64
CA ASP A 141 -11.63 -8.13 10.17
C ASP A 141 -12.85 -7.34 9.72
N VAL A 142 -13.58 -7.92 8.76
CA VAL A 142 -14.71 -7.24 8.10
C VAL A 142 -15.86 -6.92 9.04
N ARG A 143 -15.90 -7.50 10.25
CA ARG A 143 -16.97 -7.22 11.24
C ARG A 143 -16.84 -5.85 11.89
N TYR A 144 -15.66 -5.22 11.81
CA TYR A 144 -15.43 -3.91 12.39
C TYR A 144 -15.47 -2.86 11.27
N ILE A 145 -16.33 -1.85 11.47
CA ILE A 145 -16.67 -0.84 10.46
C ILE A 145 -15.48 0.10 10.18
N ASP A 146 -14.45 0.12 11.04
CA ASP A 146 -13.19 0.81 10.73
C ASP A 146 -12.24 -0.01 9.86
N GLY A 147 -12.48 -1.31 9.65
CA GLY A 147 -11.62 -2.19 8.85
C GLY A 147 -10.16 -2.31 9.33
N GLN A 148 -9.82 -1.69 10.46
CA GLN A 148 -8.47 -1.58 11.00
C GLN A 148 -8.46 -2.35 12.31
N SER A 149 -7.98 -3.60 12.29
CA SER A 149 -7.77 -4.35 13.52
C SER A 149 -7.09 -3.45 14.55
N ARG A 150 -7.77 -3.15 15.67
CA ARG A 150 -7.11 -2.49 16.81
C ARG A 150 -5.80 -3.23 17.06
N PRO A 151 -4.67 -2.54 17.23
CA PRO A 151 -3.43 -3.22 17.57
C PRO A 151 -3.70 -4.11 18.77
N ALA A 152 -3.18 -5.35 18.75
CA ALA A 152 -3.45 -6.37 19.76
C ALA A 152 -3.19 -5.92 21.23
N LYS A 153 -2.48 -4.79 21.42
CA LYS A 153 -2.26 -4.14 22.71
C LYS A 153 -3.53 -3.55 23.36
N ASP A 154 -4.57 -3.23 22.59
CA ASP A 154 -5.77 -2.55 23.08
C ASP A 154 -7.02 -3.47 23.11
N ALA A 155 -6.84 -4.78 22.93
CA ALA A 155 -7.91 -5.74 23.16
C ALA A 155 -8.23 -5.78 24.67
N PRO A 156 -9.50 -5.61 25.09
CA PRO A 156 -9.85 -5.77 26.50
C PRO A 156 -9.47 -7.20 26.96
N PRO A 157 -8.97 -7.38 28.19
CA PRO A 157 -8.65 -8.70 28.70
C PRO A 157 -9.90 -9.58 28.58
N VAL A 158 -9.77 -10.72 27.91
CA VAL A 158 -10.86 -11.68 27.76
C VAL A 158 -11.22 -12.13 29.17
N SER A 159 -12.36 -11.69 29.69
CA SER A 159 -12.87 -12.19 30.96
C SER A 159 -12.97 -13.71 30.88
N PRO A 160 -12.51 -14.45 31.91
CA PRO A 160 -12.70 -15.89 31.95
C PRO A 160 -14.20 -16.17 31.84
N VAL A 161 -14.59 -16.98 30.85
CA VAL A 161 -15.93 -17.55 30.81
C VAL A 161 -16.05 -18.45 32.03
N GLU A 162 -16.81 -18.03 33.03
CA GLU A 162 -17.17 -18.91 34.14
C GLU A 162 -18.04 -20.05 33.60
N PRO A 163 -17.72 -21.31 33.93
CA PRO A 163 -18.58 -22.42 33.57
C PRO A 163 -19.77 -22.46 34.53
N GLY A 164 -20.98 -22.40 33.94
CA GLY A 164 -22.25 -22.97 34.41
C GLY A 164 -22.59 -22.90 35.88
#